data_AF-A0A7C7UJ84-F1
#
_entry.id   AF-A0A7C7UJ84-F1
#
_cell.length_a   1.000
_cell.length_b   1.000
_cell.length_c   1.000
_cell.angle_alpha   90.00
_cell.angle_beta   90.00
_cell.angle_gamma   90.00
#
_symmetry.space_group_name_H-M   'P 1'
#
loop_
_entity.id
_entity.type
_entity.pdbx_description
1 polymer ?
#
loop_
_entity_poly.entity_id
_entity_poly.type
_entity_poly.pdbx_seq_one_letter_code
_entity_poly.pdbx_strand_id
1 'polypeptide(L)' 'MSGHAVHVAVGVVRNAADEILIARRPDGVHQGGKWEFPGG' A
#
# COMPACT_ATOMS: atom_id res chain seq x y z
N MET A 1 19.28 -12.54 17.52
CA MET A 1 18.45 -11.33 17.40
C MET A 1 17.05 -11.78 17.04
N SER A 2 16.08 -11.68 17.95
CA SER A 2 14.68 -11.93 17.59
C SER A 2 14.19 -10.68 16.86
N GLY A 3 13.95 -10.77 15.55
CA GLY A 3 13.40 -9.65 14.78
C GLY A 3 11.96 -9.41 15.19
N HIS A 4 11.63 -8.19 15.62
CA HIS A 4 10.23 -7.79 15.83
C HIS A 4 9.53 -7.73 14.48
N ALA A 5 8.50 -8.56 14.30
CA ALA A 5 7.67 -8.54 13.10
C ALA A 5 6.72 -7.34 13.14
N VAL A 6 6.56 -6.67 12.00
CA VAL A 6 5.53 -5.65 11.79
C VAL A 6 4.36 -6.31 11.07
N HIS A 7 3.19 -6.30 11.69
CA HIS A 7 1.96 -6.75 11.05
C HIS A 7 1.43 -5.65 10.14
N VAL A 8 1.23 -5.98 8.86
CA VAL A 8 0.74 -5.05 7.84
C VAL A 8 -0.46 -5.69 7.16
N ALA A 9 -1.49 -4.89 6.87
CA ALA A 9 -2.67 -5.31 6.13
C ALA A 9 -3.00 -4.27 5.05
N VAL A 10 -3.50 -4.74 3.90
CA VAL A 10 -3.91 -3.87 2.80
C VAL A 10 -5.31 -4.23 2.32
N GLY A 11 -6.05 -3.23 1.84
CA GLY A 11 -7.35 -3.41 1.21
C GLY A 11 -7.24 -3.23 -0.30
N VAL A 12 -7.88 -4.10 -1.06
CA VAL A 12 -8.00 -3.95 -2.52
C VAL A 12 -9.39 -3.41 -2.83
N VAL A 13 -9.45 -2.18 -3.35
CA VAL A 13 -10.71 -1.53 -3.72
C VAL A 13 -10.92 -1.69 -5.22
N ARG A 14 -11.99 -2.38 -5.59
CA ARG A 14 -12.41 -2.66 -6.97
C ARG A 14 -13.73 -1.92 -7.27
N ASN A 15 -13.82 -1.26 -8.42
CA ASN A 15 -15.06 -0.62 -8.86
C ASN A 15 -15.93 -1.59 -9.69
N ALA A 16 -17.13 -1.13 -10.09
CA ALA A 16 -18.05 -1.94 -10.90
C ALA A 16 -17.53 -2.25 -12.32
N ALA A 17 -16.52 -1.54 -12.79
CA ALA A 17 -15.88 -1.72 -14.10
C ALA A 17 -14.67 -2.68 -14.06
N ASP A 18 -14.41 -3.34 -12.93
CA ASP A 18 -13.25 -4.22 -12.72
C ASP A 18 -11.89 -3.50 -12.67
N GLU A 19 -11.88 -2.22 -12.30
CA GLU A 19 -10.64 -1.47 -12.11
C GLU A 19 -10.25 -1.45 -10.64
N ILE A 20 -8.94 -1.44 -10.38
CA ILE A 20 -8.36 -1.46 -9.04
C ILE A 20 -7.77 -0.10 -8.69
N LEU A 21 -8.14 0.43 -7.52
CA LEU A 21 -7.56 1.66 -7.02
C LEU A 21 -6.13 1.43 -6.51
N ILE A 22 -5.17 2.12 -7.14
CA ILE A 22 -3.77 2.18 -6.71
C ILE A 22 -3.36 3.64 -6.46
N ALA A 23 -2.48 3.86 -5.50
CA ALA A 23 -1.92 5.18 -5.18
C ALA A 23 -0.41 5.18 -5.35
N ARG A 24 0.17 6.31 -5.79
CA ARG A 24 1.63 6.48 -5.79
C ARG A 24 2.05 7.20 -4.52
N ARG A 25 2.97 6.60 -3.75
CA ARG A 25 3.48 7.19 -2.52
C ARG A 25 4.27 8.46 -2.82
N PRO A 26 4.10 9.54 -2.03
CA PRO A 26 4.95 10.72 -2.11
C PRO A 26 6.44 10.34 -1.98
N ASP A 27 7.33 10.99 -2.71
CA ASP A 27 8.75 10.59 -2.75
C ASP A 27 9.45 10.71 -1.38
N GLY A 28 9.02 11.65 -0.54
CA GLY A 28 9.65 11.94 0.76
C GLY A 28 9.21 11.04 1.93
N VAL A 29 8.34 10.05 1.71
CA VAL A 29 7.91 9.13 2.77
C VAL A 29 8.61 7.78 2.68
N HIS A 30 8.53 6.95 3.73
CA HIS A 30 8.98 5.57 3.67
C HIS A 30 8.39 4.89 2.42
N GLN A 31 9.19 4.12 1.66
CA GLN A 31 8.80 3.52 0.38
C GLN A 31 8.30 4.51 -0.70
N GLY A 32 8.68 5.79 -0.63
CA GLY A 32 8.26 6.83 -1.58
C GLY A 32 8.50 6.50 -3.05
N GLY A 33 7.64 7.05 -3.92
CA GLY A 33 7.69 6.87 -5.37
C GLY A 33 7.11 5.55 -5.89
N LYS A 34 6.85 4.57 -5.02
CA LYS A 34 6.24 3.28 -5.38
C LYS A 34 4.71 3.36 -5.49
N TRP A 35 4.14 2.45 -6.27
CA TRP A 35 2.70 2.20 -6.28
C TRP A 35 2.30 1.28 -5.12
N GLU A 36 1.15 1.56 -4.50
CA GLU A 36 0.60 0.80 -3.39
C GLU A 36 -0.93 0.67 -3.48
N PHE A 37 -1.46 -0.31 -2.75
CA PHE A 37 -2.86 -0.30 -2.38
C PHE A 37 -3.07 0.66 -1.19
N PRO A 38 -4.14 1.48 -1.19
CA PRO A 38 -4.44 2.33 -0.05
C PRO A 38 -4.56 1.51 1.25
N GLY A 39 -3.82 1.90 2.29
CA GLY A 39 -3.74 1.15 3.54
C GLY A 39 -2.81 1.82 4.56
N GLY A 40 -2.57 1.12 5.67
CA GLY A 40 -1.70 1.55 6.78
C GLY A 40 -0.67 0.49 7.14
#